data_AF-A0AA39HG13-F1
#
_entry.id   AF-A0AA39HG13-F1
#
_cell.length_a   1.000
_cell.length_b   1.000
_cell.length_c   1.000
_cell.angle_alpha   90.00
_cell.angle_beta   90.00
_cell.angle_gamma   90.00
#
_symmetry.space_group_name_H-M   'P 1'
#
loop_
_entity.id
_entity.type
_entity.pdbx_description
1 polymer ?
#
loop_
_entity_poly.entity_id
_entity_poly.type
_entity_poly.pdbx_seq_one_letter_code
_entity_poly.pdbx_strand_id
1 'polypeptide(L)'
;MASRKRRLSLDMETAEAVENINATMQQLHEIWERISMDEQARVKRVRNAYSHLRQLLSDMVEGEERMAENIIVDIRKNTETVLKMRREMELEPFPLEDFEENSVALWKALDANLKELKRQGEMRRDKEADLKKQLNEFARKLDNDSLIGNIKYASSQSRVPTTGELAHLESRLADLQTLFSSRLSELLLLQSELLRETNQMNYQALGKEVREFLESDLADVDVLPSTRIEELRKWSSNVKEEYVRWAEDAQFRYLELHSHIKELWDKCYVSEMERCFPEQFDPEIQTNEDIEALEAEVKRLDRCLEERRAIYANINRWKSLWKEKCEFEEKSSVDRNFYNNRGGQLQVILKRQQEVDRSLPRVQREVENALSAYRLTHPGEEVLIDGVSPTEYVEMTIEQHRQEKDRRRMEKIAAKREMSPGYLSPQKSKSTTRLNRMTPPTSPLMAHRARNMSESSLRKIATPVASPLASPVGSPRIRRSPRSPFSPIHNRTFRKSSKSPKMSPASVRKGIHGVRRNIPFK
;
A
#
# COMPACT_ATOMS: atom_id res chain seq x y z
N MET A 1 21.71 77.30 26.12
CA MET A 1 21.12 78.36 25.26
C MET A 1 19.63 78.60 25.54
N ALA A 2 18.73 77.64 25.30
CA ALA A 2 17.27 77.88 25.33
C ALA A 2 16.68 78.40 26.67
N SER A 3 17.13 77.88 27.82
CA SER A 3 16.64 78.34 29.13
C SER A 3 16.95 79.83 29.39
N ARG A 4 18.15 80.28 29.01
CA ARG A 4 18.56 81.70 29.13
C ARG A 4 17.73 82.62 28.23
N LYS A 5 17.39 82.18 27.01
CA LYS A 5 16.49 82.91 26.10
C LYS A 5 15.06 83.01 26.64
N ARG A 6 14.53 81.94 27.26
CA ARG A 6 13.17 81.94 27.84
C ARG A 6 13.06 82.86 29.07
N ARG A 7 14.07 82.87 29.95
CA ARG A 7 14.10 83.83 31.07
C ARG A 7 14.13 85.27 30.57
N LEU A 8 14.99 85.59 29.61
CA LEU A 8 15.04 86.93 28.98
C LEU A 8 13.71 87.36 28.33
N SER A 9 12.88 86.44 27.82
CA SER A 9 11.53 86.76 27.30
C SER A 9 10.58 87.14 28.44
N LEU A 10 10.52 86.32 29.49
CA LEU A 10 9.69 86.56 30.67
C LEU A 10 10.10 87.86 31.40
N ASP A 11 11.40 88.10 31.52
CA ASP A 11 11.97 89.30 32.13
C ASP A 11 11.59 90.56 31.32
N MET A 12 11.53 90.46 29.99
CA MET A 12 11.11 91.53 29.07
C MET A 12 9.61 91.80 29.14
N GLU A 13 8.77 90.75 29.11
CA GLU A 13 7.31 90.85 29.27
C GLU A 13 6.94 91.44 30.64
N THR A 14 7.69 91.08 31.70
CA THR A 14 7.52 91.66 33.04
C THR A 14 7.90 93.14 33.07
N ALA A 15 8.96 93.54 32.38
CA ALA A 15 9.36 94.94 32.27
C ALA A 15 8.31 95.79 31.52
N GLU A 16 7.78 95.27 30.40
CA GLU A 16 6.71 95.91 29.63
C GLU A 16 5.43 96.08 30.46
N ALA A 17 5.06 95.10 31.29
CA ALA A 17 3.92 95.22 32.19
C ALA A 17 4.11 96.34 33.24
N VAL A 18 5.32 96.48 33.80
CA VAL A 18 5.65 97.56 34.75
C VAL A 18 5.67 98.93 34.06
N GLU A 19 6.20 99.03 32.85
CA GLU A 19 6.21 100.27 32.07
C GLU A 19 4.79 100.74 31.73
N ASN A 20 3.92 99.84 31.29
CA ASN A 20 2.50 100.12 31.03
C ASN A 20 1.75 100.60 32.29
N ILE A 21 2.00 100.01 33.46
CA ILE A 21 1.43 100.47 34.73
C ILE A 21 1.91 101.89 35.07
N ASN A 22 3.20 102.17 34.92
CA ASN A 22 3.77 103.49 35.20
C ASN A 22 3.24 104.57 34.24
N ALA A 23 3.18 104.28 32.93
CA ALA A 23 2.61 105.17 31.93
C ALA A 23 1.13 105.47 32.20
N THR A 24 0.35 104.46 32.60
CA THR A 24 -1.06 104.63 32.98
C THR A 24 -1.21 105.51 34.22
N MET A 25 -0.35 105.34 35.24
CA MET A 25 -0.37 106.19 36.43
C MET A 25 0.02 107.64 36.09
N GLN A 26 1.00 107.86 35.22
CA GLN A 26 1.37 109.20 34.76
C GLN A 26 0.20 109.90 34.04
N GLN A 27 -0.50 109.21 33.13
CA GLN A 27 -1.72 109.75 32.49
C GLN A 27 -2.83 110.08 33.50
N LEU A 28 -3.01 109.25 34.53
CA LEU A 28 -3.96 109.54 35.61
C LEU A 28 -3.57 110.79 36.42
N HIS A 29 -2.27 110.98 36.71
CA HIS A 29 -1.76 112.19 37.35
C HIS A 29 -2.03 113.45 36.50
N GLU A 30 -1.73 113.43 35.19
CA GLU A 30 -2.00 114.53 34.26
C GLU A 30 -3.50 114.89 34.21
N ILE A 31 -4.38 113.88 34.21
CA ILE A 31 -5.84 114.08 34.27
C ILE A 31 -6.26 114.74 35.59
N TRP A 32 -5.70 114.30 36.72
CA TRP A 32 -6.03 114.84 38.06
C TRP A 32 -5.49 116.25 38.28
N GLU A 33 -4.35 116.60 37.69
CA GLU A 33 -3.84 117.97 37.65
C GLU A 33 -4.74 118.89 36.83
N ARG A 34 -5.15 118.47 35.62
CA ARG A 34 -6.04 119.25 34.75
C ARG A 34 -7.37 119.62 35.42
N ILE A 35 -7.88 118.77 36.31
CA ILE A 35 -9.12 119.03 37.07
C ILE A 35 -8.88 119.58 38.49
N SER A 36 -7.64 119.94 38.84
CA SER A 36 -7.25 120.47 40.16
C SER A 36 -7.73 119.61 41.35
N MET A 37 -7.64 118.28 41.22
CA MET A 37 -8.02 117.36 42.30
C MET A 37 -7.09 117.52 43.51
N ASP A 38 -7.64 117.46 44.73
CA ASP A 38 -6.88 117.49 45.97
C ASP A 38 -6.03 116.21 46.17
N GLU A 39 -4.90 116.36 46.87
CA GLU A 39 -3.94 115.28 47.05
C GLU A 39 -4.50 114.10 47.84
N GLN A 40 -5.37 114.33 48.82
CA GLN A 40 -5.96 113.25 49.62
C GLN A 40 -6.88 112.35 48.77
N ALA A 41 -7.64 112.95 47.85
CA ALA A 41 -8.48 112.22 46.91
C ALA A 41 -7.69 111.53 45.78
N ARG A 42 -6.53 112.07 45.37
CA ARG A 42 -5.58 111.38 44.47
C ARG A 42 -5.01 110.14 45.15
N VAL A 43 -4.38 110.31 46.33
CA VAL A 43 -3.80 109.22 47.13
C VAL A 43 -4.82 108.12 47.41
N LYS A 44 -6.09 108.47 47.71
CA LYS A 44 -7.16 107.48 47.91
C LYS A 44 -7.49 106.69 46.64
N ARG A 45 -7.56 107.33 45.47
CA ARG A 45 -7.80 106.64 44.18
C ARG A 45 -6.63 105.73 43.80
N VAL A 46 -5.41 106.23 43.92
CA VAL A 46 -4.17 105.47 43.70
C VAL A 46 -4.10 104.25 44.62
N ARG A 47 -4.37 104.42 45.93
CA ARG A 47 -4.38 103.33 46.90
C ARG A 47 -5.43 102.26 46.60
N ASN A 48 -6.62 102.65 46.12
CA ASN A 48 -7.64 101.70 45.69
C ASN A 48 -7.19 100.91 44.45
N ALA A 49 -6.62 101.57 43.44
CA ALA A 49 -6.08 100.91 42.24
C ALA A 49 -4.96 99.90 42.58
N TYR A 50 -4.00 100.29 43.41
CA TYR A 50 -2.96 99.38 43.90
C TYR A 50 -3.52 98.26 44.77
N SER A 51 -4.62 98.46 45.49
CA SER A 51 -5.29 97.38 46.24
C SER A 51 -5.86 96.32 45.31
N HIS A 52 -6.46 96.71 44.18
CA HIS A 52 -6.97 95.77 43.17
C HIS A 52 -5.83 95.05 42.45
N LEU A 53 -4.76 95.76 42.07
CA LEU A 53 -3.57 95.15 41.47
C LEU A 53 -2.90 94.15 42.43
N ARG A 54 -2.78 94.50 43.71
CA ARG A 54 -2.24 93.60 44.74
C ARG A 54 -3.10 92.35 44.93
N GLN A 55 -4.42 92.47 44.87
CA GLN A 55 -5.31 91.31 44.93
C GLN A 55 -5.07 90.38 43.73
N LEU A 56 -5.08 90.91 42.50
CA LEU A 56 -4.83 90.12 41.29
C LEU A 56 -3.47 89.39 41.33
N LEU A 57 -2.41 90.07 41.75
CA LEU A 57 -1.09 89.45 41.92
C LEU A 57 -1.08 88.38 43.02
N SER A 58 -1.83 88.58 44.10
CA SER A 58 -2.01 87.57 45.15
C SER A 58 -2.77 86.35 44.63
N ASP A 59 -3.84 86.55 43.86
CA ASP A 59 -4.66 85.48 43.29
C ASP A 59 -3.87 84.66 42.26
N MET A 60 -3.00 85.32 41.47
CA MET A 60 -2.07 84.66 40.54
C MET A 60 -1.04 83.80 41.28
N VAL A 61 -0.39 84.34 42.32
CA VAL A 61 0.60 83.59 43.11
C VAL A 61 -0.08 82.41 43.81
N GLU A 62 -1.21 82.62 44.48
CA GLU A 62 -1.97 81.55 45.14
C GLU A 62 -2.48 80.50 44.11
N GLY A 63 -2.78 80.91 42.88
CA GLY A 63 -3.11 80.02 41.76
C GLY A 63 -1.96 79.08 41.38
N GLU A 64 -0.76 79.63 41.17
CA GLU A 64 0.44 78.87 40.82
C GLU A 64 0.96 78.03 41.99
N GLU A 65 0.90 78.53 43.23
CA GLU A 65 1.23 77.76 44.45
C GLU A 65 0.33 76.52 44.58
N ARG A 66 -1.00 76.69 44.44
CA ARG A 66 -1.94 75.55 44.39
C ARG A 66 -1.66 74.60 43.24
N MET A 67 -1.26 75.10 42.06
CA MET A 67 -0.90 74.23 40.93
C MET A 67 0.33 73.38 41.26
N ALA A 68 1.37 74.00 41.82
CA ALA A 68 2.60 73.32 42.22
C ALA A 68 2.34 72.28 43.33
N GLU A 69 1.57 72.62 44.36
CA GLU A 69 1.17 71.68 45.42
C GLU A 69 0.43 70.46 44.86
N ASN A 70 -0.55 70.68 43.98
CA ASN A 70 -1.30 69.59 43.34
C ASN A 70 -0.38 68.69 42.49
N ILE A 71 0.56 69.26 41.72
CA ILE A 71 1.54 68.49 40.93
C ILE A 71 2.45 67.66 41.84
N ILE A 72 2.91 68.20 42.97
CA ILE A 72 3.75 67.47 43.94
C ILE A 72 2.97 66.30 44.57
N VAL A 73 1.71 66.52 44.97
CA VAL A 73 0.84 65.48 45.53
C VAL A 73 0.56 64.39 44.50
N ASP A 74 0.25 64.75 43.26
CA ASP A 74 0.03 63.82 42.15
C ASP A 74 1.31 63.04 41.80
N ILE A 75 2.49 63.66 41.78
CA ILE A 75 3.76 62.96 41.53
C ILE A 75 4.00 61.89 42.60
N ARG A 76 3.78 62.18 43.88
CA ARG A 76 3.95 61.21 44.98
C ARG A 76 3.00 60.03 44.80
N LYS A 77 1.70 60.31 44.64
CA LYS A 77 0.65 59.30 44.46
C LYS A 77 0.81 58.46 43.19
N ASN A 78 1.19 59.10 42.07
CA ASN A 78 1.44 58.41 40.81
C ASN A 78 2.72 57.58 40.87
N THR A 79 3.76 58.04 41.57
CA THR A 79 4.98 57.24 41.82
C THR A 79 4.66 55.96 42.60
N GLU A 80 3.93 56.06 43.72
CA GLU A 80 3.53 54.90 44.53
C GLU A 80 2.71 53.89 43.73
N THR A 81 1.72 54.37 42.95
CA THR A 81 0.84 53.50 42.15
C THR A 81 1.56 52.87 40.95
N VAL A 82 2.41 53.62 40.24
CA VAL A 82 3.24 53.11 39.14
C VAL A 82 4.21 52.04 39.63
N LEU A 83 4.91 52.27 40.75
CA LEU A 83 5.84 51.30 41.32
C LEU A 83 5.11 50.04 41.81
N LYS A 84 3.92 50.18 42.42
CA LYS A 84 3.08 49.04 42.81
C LYS A 84 2.64 48.23 41.58
N MET A 85 2.06 48.87 40.57
CA MET A 85 1.57 48.21 39.36
C MET A 85 2.68 47.54 38.55
N ARG A 86 3.86 48.16 38.44
CA ARG A 86 5.03 47.55 37.79
C ARG A 86 5.51 46.30 38.54
N ARG A 87 5.58 46.36 39.87
CA ARG A 87 5.92 45.20 40.71
C ARG A 87 4.90 44.06 40.57
N GLU A 88 3.61 44.37 40.57
CA GLU A 88 2.53 43.38 40.40
C GLU A 88 2.55 42.71 39.01
N MET A 89 3.03 43.40 37.97
CA MET A 89 3.12 42.88 36.61
C MET A 89 4.49 42.28 36.23
N GLU A 90 5.44 42.22 37.18
CA GLU A 90 6.84 41.79 36.96
C GLU A 90 7.56 42.62 35.86
N LEU A 91 7.37 43.94 35.90
CA LEU A 91 8.01 44.89 34.99
C LEU A 91 9.16 45.62 35.70
N GLU A 92 10.16 46.04 34.91
CA GLU A 92 11.27 46.88 35.38
C GLU A 92 10.78 48.12 36.16
N PRO A 93 11.53 48.59 37.18
CA PRO A 93 11.21 49.83 37.89
C PRO A 93 11.06 51.03 36.95
N PHE A 94 10.26 52.02 37.35
CA PHE A 94 10.21 53.28 36.62
C PHE A 94 11.51 54.09 36.89
N PRO A 95 12.20 54.60 35.87
CA PRO A 95 13.46 55.32 36.05
C PRO A 95 13.19 56.73 36.60
N LEU A 96 13.09 56.85 37.92
CA LEU A 96 12.89 58.13 38.60
C LEU A 96 14.13 59.03 38.51
N GLU A 97 15.32 58.44 38.36
CA GLU A 97 16.61 59.14 38.30
C GLU A 97 16.80 60.00 37.03
N ASP A 98 16.05 59.70 35.95
CA ASP A 98 16.12 60.43 34.68
C ASP A 98 15.42 61.81 34.73
N PHE A 99 14.73 62.15 35.83
CA PHE A 99 13.88 63.33 35.94
C PHE A 99 14.23 64.20 37.16
N GLU A 100 14.14 65.52 36.98
CA GLU A 100 14.23 66.48 38.09
C GLU A 100 13.06 66.29 39.07
N GLU A 101 13.34 66.33 40.37
CA GLU A 101 12.34 66.15 41.44
C GLU A 101 11.22 67.20 41.32
N ASN A 102 9.97 66.77 41.52
CA ASN A 102 8.77 67.60 41.43
C ASN A 102 8.56 68.29 40.06
N SER A 103 9.27 67.88 39.00
CA SER A 103 9.16 68.49 37.68
C SER A 103 7.87 68.12 36.95
N VAL A 104 7.34 69.07 36.15
CA VAL A 104 6.20 68.84 35.25
C VAL A 104 6.50 67.76 34.20
N ALA A 105 7.78 67.52 33.89
CA ALA A 105 8.22 66.42 33.05
C ALA A 105 8.00 65.05 33.72
N LEU A 106 8.39 64.90 34.99
CA LEU A 106 8.12 63.71 35.80
C LEU A 106 6.62 63.43 35.92
N TRP A 107 5.81 64.46 36.22
CA TRP A 107 4.35 64.31 36.29
C TRP A 107 3.74 63.78 34.97
N LYS A 108 4.14 64.35 33.81
CA LYS A 108 3.67 63.87 32.49
C LYS A 108 4.15 62.45 32.19
N ALA A 109 5.39 62.10 32.55
CA ALA A 109 5.92 60.76 32.33
C ALA A 109 5.22 59.71 33.20
N LEU A 110 4.92 60.04 34.46
CA LEU A 110 4.16 59.19 35.37
C LEU A 110 2.70 59.02 34.93
N ASP A 111 2.00 60.09 34.51
CA ASP A 111 0.63 60.00 33.98
C ASP A 111 0.55 59.17 32.70
N ALA A 112 1.47 59.40 31.75
CA ALA A 112 1.58 58.59 30.53
C ALA A 112 1.85 57.11 30.87
N ASN A 113 2.74 56.83 31.83
CA ASN A 113 3.03 55.46 32.22
C ASN A 113 1.87 54.81 32.99
N LEU A 114 1.15 55.55 33.84
CA LEU A 114 -0.04 55.05 34.54
C LEU A 114 -1.15 54.67 33.55
N LYS A 115 -1.34 55.45 32.48
CA LYS A 115 -2.26 55.12 31.37
C LYS A 115 -1.86 53.83 30.66
N GLU A 116 -0.58 53.68 30.33
CA GLU A 116 -0.07 52.46 29.69
C GLU A 116 -0.16 51.22 30.60
N LEU A 117 0.17 51.35 31.89
CA LEU A 117 0.08 50.25 32.86
C LEU A 117 -1.37 49.80 33.08
N LYS A 118 -2.34 50.72 33.08
CA LYS A 118 -3.77 50.38 33.11
C LYS A 118 -4.18 49.60 31.87
N ARG A 119 -3.80 50.07 30.67
CA ARG A 119 -4.06 49.41 29.39
C ARG A 119 -3.45 48.00 29.33
N GLN A 120 -2.20 47.83 29.81
CA GLN A 120 -1.56 46.51 29.92
C GLN A 120 -2.28 45.60 30.94
N GLY A 121 -2.70 46.14 32.08
CA GLY A 121 -3.46 45.39 33.09
C GLY A 121 -4.86 44.98 32.61
N GLU A 122 -5.48 45.72 31.69
CA GLU A 122 -6.70 45.32 30.98
C GLU A 122 -6.40 44.18 29.99
N MET A 123 -5.46 44.38 29.05
CA MET A 123 -5.07 43.34 28.07
C MET A 123 -4.68 42.00 28.74
N ARG A 124 -3.96 42.03 29.86
CA ARG A 124 -3.57 40.81 30.59
C ARG A 124 -4.77 40.09 31.20
N ARG A 125 -5.77 40.82 31.70
CA ARG A 125 -7.02 40.24 32.22
C ARG A 125 -7.89 39.68 31.10
N ASP A 126 -7.99 40.37 29.97
CA ASP A 126 -8.70 39.87 28.78
C ASP A 126 -8.04 38.61 28.24
N LYS A 127 -6.70 38.56 28.19
CA LYS A 127 -5.94 37.36 27.81
C LYS A 127 -6.13 36.20 28.79
N GLU A 128 -6.13 36.44 30.11
CA GLU A 128 -6.47 35.38 31.09
C GLU A 128 -7.90 34.87 30.89
N ALA A 129 -8.86 35.76 30.64
CA ALA A 129 -10.26 35.39 30.42
C ALA A 129 -10.45 34.55 29.14
N ASP A 130 -9.78 34.91 28.05
CA ASP A 130 -9.82 34.13 26.81
C ASP A 130 -9.10 32.78 26.95
N LEU A 131 -7.89 32.74 27.54
CA LEU A 131 -7.20 31.48 27.83
C LEU A 131 -8.04 30.56 28.73
N LYS A 132 -8.70 31.12 29.76
CA LYS A 132 -9.64 30.38 30.59
C LYS A 132 -10.82 29.83 29.78
N LYS A 133 -11.40 30.62 28.87
CA LYS A 133 -12.48 30.15 27.97
C LYS A 133 -12.00 29.00 27.08
N GLN A 134 -10.83 29.12 26.46
CA GLN A 134 -10.25 28.09 25.60
C GLN A 134 -9.90 26.81 26.39
N LEU A 135 -9.34 26.92 27.60
CA LEU A 135 -9.05 25.79 28.48
C LEU A 135 -10.32 25.01 28.88
N ASN A 136 -11.39 25.70 29.23
CA ASN A 136 -12.68 25.06 29.52
C ASN A 136 -13.27 24.38 28.27
N GLU A 137 -13.16 25.01 27.11
CA GLU A 137 -13.62 24.42 25.85
C GLU A 137 -12.84 23.14 25.50
N PHE A 138 -11.51 23.14 25.58
CA PHE A 138 -10.73 21.93 25.33
C PHE A 138 -10.96 20.83 26.38
N ALA A 139 -11.21 21.17 27.65
CA ALA A 139 -11.57 20.19 28.66
C ALA A 139 -12.95 19.54 28.38
N ARG A 140 -13.93 20.34 27.95
CA ARG A 140 -15.23 19.87 27.46
C ARG A 140 -15.07 18.94 26.24
N LYS A 141 -14.25 19.34 25.26
CA LYS A 141 -13.94 18.51 24.08
C LYS A 141 -13.21 17.22 24.41
N LEU A 142 -12.45 17.18 25.51
CA LEU A 142 -11.76 15.97 25.99
C LEU A 142 -12.58 15.15 26.99
N ASP A 143 -13.80 15.61 27.32
CA ASP A 143 -14.73 15.11 28.34
C ASP A 143 -14.05 14.87 29.70
N ASN A 144 -13.24 15.84 30.14
CA ASN A 144 -12.44 15.70 31.36
C ASN A 144 -12.10 17.03 32.03
N ASP A 145 -13.02 17.52 32.88
CA ASP A 145 -12.85 18.73 33.70
C ASP A 145 -11.65 18.66 34.67
N SER A 146 -11.18 17.47 35.05
CA SER A 146 -10.03 17.33 35.95
C SER A 146 -8.73 17.83 35.33
N LEU A 147 -8.66 17.97 34.00
CA LEU A 147 -7.50 18.52 33.28
C LEU A 147 -7.26 20.02 33.57
N ILE A 148 -8.30 20.75 33.97
CA ILE A 148 -8.24 22.15 34.44
C ILE A 148 -7.94 22.22 35.95
N GLY A 149 -8.02 21.09 36.66
CA GLY A 149 -7.96 21.02 38.12
C GLY A 149 -6.73 21.71 38.72
N ASN A 150 -6.95 22.58 39.70
CA ASN A 150 -5.97 23.38 40.45
C ASN A 150 -5.36 24.60 39.75
N ILE A 151 -5.82 25.01 38.55
CA ILE A 151 -5.39 26.29 37.96
C ILE A 151 -5.89 27.46 38.82
N LYS A 152 -4.95 28.27 39.34
CA LYS A 152 -5.22 29.49 40.11
C LYS A 152 -5.20 30.70 39.18
N TYR A 153 -6.37 31.29 38.94
CA TYR A 153 -6.51 32.51 38.14
C TYR A 153 -6.30 33.76 39.00
N ALA A 154 -5.57 34.75 38.49
CA ALA A 154 -5.33 36.03 39.14
C ALA A 154 -6.62 36.86 39.26
N SER A 155 -7.54 36.73 38.29
CA SER A 155 -8.90 37.27 38.36
C SER A 155 -9.66 36.84 39.62
N SER A 156 -9.49 35.59 40.08
CA SER A 156 -10.10 35.09 41.33
C SER A 156 -9.53 35.74 42.60
N GLN A 157 -8.39 36.45 42.49
CA GLN A 157 -7.74 37.19 43.56
C GLN A 157 -7.83 38.72 43.36
N SER A 158 -8.63 39.17 42.38
CA SER A 158 -8.74 40.58 41.97
C SER A 158 -7.39 41.24 41.62
N ARG A 159 -6.41 40.45 41.12
CA ARG A 159 -5.07 40.91 40.72
C ARG A 159 -4.92 40.87 39.19
N VAL A 160 -3.98 41.64 38.66
CA VAL A 160 -3.50 41.48 37.28
C VAL A 160 -2.63 40.20 37.21
N PRO A 161 -2.74 39.38 36.14
CA PRO A 161 -1.86 38.25 35.90
C PRO A 161 -0.39 38.65 35.71
N THR A 162 0.53 37.85 36.24
CA THR A 162 1.96 38.01 35.91
C THR A 162 2.28 37.45 34.52
N THR A 163 3.48 37.76 34.02
CA THR A 163 3.95 37.24 32.73
C THR A 163 4.11 35.71 32.80
N GLY A 164 4.64 35.20 33.92
CA GLY A 164 4.79 33.76 34.16
C GLY A 164 3.46 33.01 34.28
N GLU A 165 2.44 33.60 34.93
CA GLU A 165 1.11 33.00 35.04
C GLU A 165 0.44 32.85 33.66
N LEU A 166 0.49 33.90 32.83
CA LEU A 166 -0.04 33.84 31.46
C LEU A 166 0.71 32.80 30.60
N ALA A 167 2.04 32.76 30.67
CA ALA A 167 2.84 31.78 29.95
C ALA A 167 2.54 30.34 30.40
N HIS A 168 2.27 30.12 31.69
CA HIS A 168 1.83 28.83 32.20
C HIS A 168 0.45 28.43 31.64
N LEU A 169 -0.53 29.35 31.61
CA LEU A 169 -1.83 29.11 31.00
C LEU A 169 -1.73 28.78 29.50
N GLU A 170 -0.89 29.50 28.76
CA GLU A 170 -0.61 29.23 27.33
C GLU A 170 0.02 27.84 27.13
N SER A 171 1.00 27.47 27.94
CA SER A 171 1.61 26.13 27.89
C SER A 171 0.59 25.02 28.19
N ARG A 172 -0.26 25.20 29.20
CA ARG A 172 -1.32 24.24 29.54
C ARG A 172 -2.38 24.13 28.45
N LEU A 173 -2.68 25.22 27.74
CA LEU A 173 -3.57 25.19 26.59
C LEU A 173 -2.95 24.41 25.43
N ALA A 174 -1.66 24.61 25.15
CA ALA A 174 -0.92 23.85 24.14
C ALA A 174 -0.85 22.35 24.47
N ASP A 175 -0.69 21.96 25.75
CA ASP A 175 -0.79 20.55 26.18
C ASP A 175 -2.14 19.94 25.79
N LEU A 176 -3.26 20.64 26.07
CA LEU A 176 -4.61 20.14 25.77
C LEU A 176 -4.89 20.09 24.27
N GLN A 177 -4.45 21.10 23.51
CA GLN A 177 -4.53 21.11 22.04
C GLN A 177 -3.76 19.94 21.42
N THR A 178 -2.56 19.65 21.94
CA THR A 178 -1.72 18.52 21.50
C THR A 178 -2.39 17.19 21.84
N LEU A 179 -2.95 17.05 23.05
CA LEU A 179 -3.68 15.86 23.46
C LEU A 179 -4.93 15.61 22.61
N PHE A 180 -5.73 16.64 22.32
CA PHE A 180 -6.89 16.53 21.45
C PHE A 180 -6.49 16.13 20.02
N SER A 181 -5.46 16.78 19.46
CA SER A 181 -4.96 16.49 18.11
C SER A 181 -4.40 15.06 17.99
N SER A 182 -3.67 14.60 19.00
CA SER A 182 -3.15 13.23 19.09
C SER A 182 -4.28 12.20 19.14
N ARG A 183 -5.28 12.42 20.00
CA ARG A 183 -6.49 11.59 20.11
C ARG A 183 -7.27 11.51 18.79
N LEU A 184 -7.45 12.64 18.10
CA LEU A 184 -8.16 12.70 16.82
C LEU A 184 -7.38 11.97 15.71
N SER A 185 -6.06 12.17 15.67
CA SER A 185 -5.17 11.50 14.70
C SER A 185 -5.18 9.98 14.86
N GLU A 186 -5.18 9.50 16.11
CA GLU A 186 -5.29 8.08 16.42
C GLU A 186 -6.66 7.52 16.01
N LEU A 187 -7.74 8.23 16.30
CA LEU A 187 -9.09 7.78 15.97
C LEU A 187 -9.36 7.77 14.46
N LEU A 188 -8.75 8.69 13.69
CA LEU A 188 -8.68 8.64 12.22
C LEU A 188 -7.92 7.40 11.72
N LEU A 189 -6.77 7.10 12.31
CA LEU A 189 -5.99 5.91 11.96
C LEU A 189 -6.80 4.63 12.20
N LEU A 190 -7.38 4.47 13.39
CA LEU A 190 -8.22 3.32 13.75
C LEU A 190 -9.43 3.16 12.81
N GLN A 191 -10.07 4.25 12.38
CA GLN A 191 -11.15 4.17 11.38
C GLN A 191 -10.63 3.66 10.03
N SER A 192 -9.48 4.17 9.56
CA SER A 192 -8.90 3.75 8.28
C SER A 192 -8.42 2.29 8.28
N GLU A 193 -7.84 1.82 9.38
CA GLU A 193 -7.39 0.43 9.55
C GLU A 193 -8.58 -0.52 9.62
N LEU A 194 -9.60 -0.20 10.44
CA LEU A 194 -10.86 -0.96 10.51
C LEU A 194 -11.55 -1.02 9.14
N LEU A 195 -11.63 0.09 8.40
CA LEU A 195 -12.28 0.12 7.09
C LEU A 195 -11.55 -0.77 6.08
N ARG A 196 -10.21 -0.70 6.05
CA ARG A 196 -9.39 -1.57 5.18
C ARG A 196 -9.63 -3.04 5.52
N GLU A 197 -9.43 -3.41 6.78
CA GLU A 197 -9.45 -4.82 7.21
C GLU A 197 -10.82 -5.45 7.04
N THR A 198 -11.90 -4.71 7.34
CA THR A 198 -13.28 -5.19 7.19
C THR A 198 -13.70 -5.33 5.73
N ASN A 199 -13.28 -4.43 4.84
CA ASN A 199 -13.53 -4.55 3.41
C ASN A 199 -12.76 -5.74 2.80
N GLN A 200 -11.48 -5.88 3.16
CA GLN A 200 -10.58 -6.91 2.60
C GLN A 200 -11.06 -8.34 2.87
N MET A 201 -11.53 -8.60 4.10
CA MET A 201 -12.15 -9.87 4.50
C MET A 201 -13.66 -9.96 4.23
N ASN A 202 -14.27 -8.94 3.61
CA ASN A 202 -15.72 -8.82 3.36
C ASN A 202 -16.57 -9.11 4.63
N TYR A 203 -16.25 -8.41 5.74
CA TYR A 203 -16.71 -8.77 7.08
C TYR A 203 -18.20 -8.45 7.31
N GLN A 204 -19.05 -9.47 7.13
CA GLN A 204 -20.50 -9.35 7.30
C GLN A 204 -20.94 -9.22 8.78
N ALA A 205 -20.13 -9.66 9.73
CA ALA A 205 -20.48 -9.76 11.16
C ALA A 205 -20.22 -8.47 11.98
N LEU A 206 -20.08 -7.32 11.33
CA LEU A 206 -19.87 -6.04 12.02
C LEU A 206 -21.04 -5.71 12.97
N GLY A 207 -20.68 -5.45 14.23
CA GLY A 207 -21.57 -4.83 15.21
C GLY A 207 -22.08 -3.48 14.71
N LYS A 208 -23.31 -3.12 15.12
CA LYS A 208 -24.00 -1.93 14.65
C LYS A 208 -23.18 -0.66 14.95
N GLU A 209 -22.61 -0.60 16.13
CA GLU A 209 -21.83 0.50 16.67
C GLU A 209 -20.54 0.75 15.86
N VAL A 210 -19.89 -0.34 15.42
CA VAL A 210 -18.68 -0.26 14.58
C VAL A 210 -19.04 0.21 13.16
N ARG A 211 -20.18 -0.23 12.62
CA ARG A 211 -20.68 0.21 11.31
C ARG A 211 -21.03 1.71 11.31
N GLU A 212 -21.81 2.17 12.29
CA GLU A 212 -22.13 3.59 12.45
C GLU A 212 -20.86 4.44 12.62
N PHE A 213 -19.82 3.93 13.30
CA PHE A 213 -18.53 4.60 13.40
C PHE A 213 -17.75 4.67 12.07
N LEU A 214 -17.75 3.61 11.26
CA LEU A 214 -17.09 3.59 9.96
C LEU A 214 -17.76 4.53 8.94
N GLU A 215 -19.07 4.75 9.07
CA GLU A 215 -19.86 5.67 8.24
C GLU A 215 -19.83 7.12 8.74
N SER A 216 -19.24 7.40 9.91
CA SER A 216 -19.20 8.73 10.53
C SER A 216 -18.09 9.62 9.96
N ASP A 217 -18.40 10.87 9.64
CA ASP A 217 -17.39 11.90 9.37
C ASP A 217 -16.70 12.32 10.68
N LEU A 218 -15.38 12.15 10.74
CA LEU A 218 -14.57 12.44 11.90
C LEU A 218 -14.16 13.93 12.00
N ALA A 219 -14.38 14.72 10.95
CA ALA A 219 -14.14 16.16 10.96
C ALA A 219 -15.10 16.91 11.91
N ASP A 220 -16.32 16.39 12.09
CA ASP A 220 -17.39 16.98 12.90
C ASP A 220 -17.38 16.52 14.39
N VAL A 221 -16.37 15.76 14.82
CA VAL A 221 -16.33 15.20 16.18
C VAL A 221 -15.96 16.27 17.22
N ASP A 222 -16.98 16.83 17.86
CA ASP A 222 -16.83 17.87 18.88
C ASP A 222 -16.32 17.35 20.24
N VAL A 223 -16.67 16.11 20.63
CA VAL A 223 -16.30 15.54 21.95
C VAL A 223 -15.61 14.18 21.79
N LEU A 224 -14.46 14.04 22.45
CA LEU A 224 -13.48 12.98 22.28
C LEU A 224 -12.96 12.43 23.64
N PRO A 225 -13.81 11.70 24.41
CA PRO A 225 -13.44 11.10 25.68
C PRO A 225 -12.34 10.03 25.52
N SER A 226 -11.55 9.77 26.57
CA SER A 226 -10.56 8.67 26.52
C SER A 226 -11.22 7.30 26.40
N THR A 227 -12.35 7.10 27.10
CA THR A 227 -13.14 5.86 27.08
C THR A 227 -13.57 5.47 25.67
N ARG A 228 -14.03 6.43 24.86
CA ARG A 228 -14.41 6.18 23.45
C ARG A 228 -13.24 5.65 22.63
N ILE A 229 -12.04 6.19 22.85
CA ILE A 229 -10.82 5.74 22.15
C ILE A 229 -10.40 4.36 22.65
N GLU A 230 -10.50 4.08 23.95
CA GLU A 230 -10.24 2.76 24.53
C GLU A 230 -11.21 1.68 24.01
N GLU A 231 -12.50 2.01 23.85
CA GLU A 231 -13.50 1.16 23.21
C GLU A 231 -13.17 0.90 21.73
N LEU A 232 -12.78 1.93 20.99
CA LEU A 232 -12.37 1.84 19.59
C LEU A 232 -11.09 1.03 19.39
N ARG A 233 -10.07 1.19 20.24
CA ARG A 233 -8.88 0.32 20.26
C ARG A 233 -9.28 -1.13 20.47
N LYS A 234 -10.25 -1.40 21.37
CA LYS A 234 -10.72 -2.76 21.63
C LYS A 234 -11.46 -3.35 20.44
N TRP A 235 -12.32 -2.57 19.76
CA TRP A 235 -12.96 -3.01 18.51
C TRP A 235 -11.94 -3.27 17.41
N SER A 236 -10.97 -2.37 17.22
CA SER A 236 -9.85 -2.53 16.29
C SER A 236 -9.04 -3.80 16.60
N SER A 237 -8.68 -4.05 17.86
CA SER A 237 -7.94 -5.25 18.26
C SER A 237 -8.71 -6.54 17.95
N ASN A 238 -10.03 -6.57 18.21
CA ASN A 238 -10.86 -7.72 17.91
C ASN A 238 -10.96 -7.98 16.39
N VAL A 239 -11.19 -6.92 15.60
CA VAL A 239 -11.24 -6.99 14.14
C VAL A 239 -9.88 -7.40 13.58
N LYS A 240 -8.78 -6.94 14.18
CA LYS A 240 -7.41 -7.30 13.78
C LYS A 240 -7.11 -8.77 13.99
N GLU A 241 -7.54 -9.35 15.12
CA GLU A 241 -7.39 -10.79 15.38
C GLU A 241 -8.15 -11.63 14.34
N GLU A 242 -9.39 -11.24 14.00
CA GLU A 242 -10.18 -11.92 12.98
C GLU A 242 -9.60 -11.73 11.57
N TYR A 243 -9.09 -10.54 11.25
CA TYR A 243 -8.39 -10.25 9.99
C TYR A 243 -7.11 -11.09 9.84
N VAL A 244 -6.31 -11.26 10.90
CA VAL A 244 -5.11 -12.11 10.86
C VAL A 244 -5.49 -13.58 10.60
N ARG A 245 -6.51 -14.09 11.31
CA ARG A 245 -7.03 -15.45 11.07
C ARG A 245 -7.55 -15.64 9.64
N TRP A 246 -8.29 -14.65 9.14
CA TRP A 246 -8.77 -14.64 7.76
C TRP A 246 -7.59 -14.62 6.77
N ALA A 247 -6.57 -13.79 6.98
CA ALA A 247 -5.42 -13.68 6.10
C ALA A 247 -4.61 -14.99 6.03
N GLU A 248 -4.48 -15.72 7.14
CA GLU A 248 -3.86 -17.04 7.19
C GLU A 248 -4.67 -18.10 6.41
N ASP A 249 -6.01 -18.16 6.60
CA ASP A 249 -6.90 -19.08 5.85
C ASP A 249 -6.94 -18.73 4.35
N ALA A 250 -7.07 -17.44 4.03
CA ALA A 250 -7.06 -16.89 2.69
C ALA A 250 -5.77 -17.24 1.95
N GLN A 251 -4.61 -17.03 2.59
CA GLN A 251 -3.31 -17.41 2.03
C GLN A 251 -3.20 -18.92 1.81
N PHE A 252 -3.64 -19.75 2.78
CA PHE A 252 -3.61 -21.21 2.63
C PHE A 252 -4.47 -21.68 1.46
N ARG A 253 -5.73 -21.22 1.39
CA ARG A 253 -6.67 -21.55 0.32
C ARG A 253 -6.17 -21.07 -1.05
N TYR A 254 -5.67 -19.83 -1.14
CA TYR A 254 -5.12 -19.30 -2.38
C TYR A 254 -3.93 -20.12 -2.88
N LEU A 255 -3.01 -20.52 -2.00
CA LEU A 255 -1.85 -21.34 -2.37
C LEU A 255 -2.25 -22.78 -2.80
N GLU A 256 -3.25 -23.38 -2.16
CA GLU A 256 -3.80 -24.68 -2.58
C GLU A 256 -4.44 -24.57 -3.98
N LEU A 257 -5.27 -23.55 -4.20
CA LEU A 257 -5.90 -23.26 -5.49
C LEU A 257 -4.88 -22.89 -6.57
N HIS A 258 -3.81 -22.16 -6.24
CA HIS A 258 -2.75 -21.81 -7.18
C HIS A 258 -1.92 -23.04 -7.59
N SER A 259 -1.62 -23.94 -6.65
CA SER A 259 -0.99 -25.22 -6.99
C SER A 259 -1.87 -26.02 -7.96
N HIS A 260 -3.18 -26.06 -7.73
CA HIS A 260 -4.12 -26.79 -8.59
C HIS A 260 -4.32 -26.11 -9.96
N ILE A 261 -4.44 -24.77 -10.02
CA ILE A 261 -4.53 -24.07 -11.31
C ILE A 261 -3.26 -24.25 -12.14
N LYS A 262 -2.09 -24.27 -11.50
CA LYS A 262 -0.79 -24.52 -12.16
C LYS A 262 -0.74 -25.91 -12.79
N GLU A 263 -1.20 -26.93 -12.07
CA GLU A 263 -1.39 -28.27 -12.64
C GLU A 263 -2.42 -28.29 -13.78
N LEU A 264 -3.52 -27.55 -13.67
CA LEU A 264 -4.56 -27.49 -14.70
C LEU A 264 -4.09 -26.77 -15.96
N TRP A 265 -3.33 -25.68 -15.85
CA TRP A 265 -2.72 -24.99 -16.99
C TRP A 265 -1.81 -25.93 -17.78
N ASP A 266 -1.00 -26.74 -17.10
CA ASP A 266 -0.10 -27.72 -17.74
C ASP A 266 -0.87 -28.91 -18.34
N LYS A 267 -1.95 -29.37 -17.71
CA LYS A 267 -2.82 -30.44 -18.23
C LYS A 267 -3.67 -30.00 -19.43
N CYS A 268 -4.10 -28.73 -19.44
CA CYS A 268 -4.98 -28.15 -20.47
C CYS A 268 -4.21 -27.43 -21.59
N TYR A 269 -2.89 -27.31 -21.49
CA TYR A 269 -2.02 -26.57 -22.43
C TYR A 269 -2.39 -25.08 -22.58
N VAL A 270 -2.66 -24.43 -21.44
CA VAL A 270 -2.87 -22.97 -21.37
C VAL A 270 -1.53 -22.26 -21.53
N SER A 271 -1.46 -21.32 -22.48
CA SER A 271 -0.22 -20.62 -22.83
C SER A 271 0.24 -19.71 -21.70
N GLU A 272 1.54 -19.43 -21.61
CA GLU A 272 2.10 -18.56 -20.55
C GLU A 272 1.48 -17.15 -20.54
N MET A 273 1.03 -16.65 -21.70
CA MET A 273 0.37 -15.34 -21.83
C MET A 273 -1.03 -15.30 -21.18
N GLU A 274 -1.69 -16.45 -21.03
CA GLU A 274 -3.02 -16.57 -20.43
C GLU A 274 -2.98 -16.85 -18.91
N ARG A 275 -1.79 -17.15 -18.36
CA ARG A 275 -1.59 -17.47 -16.93
C ARG A 275 -1.55 -16.19 -16.09
N CYS A 276 -2.73 -15.69 -15.71
CA CYS A 276 -2.92 -14.35 -15.14
C CYS A 276 -2.99 -14.25 -13.60
N PHE A 277 -2.72 -15.32 -12.84
CA PHE A 277 -2.81 -15.31 -11.37
C PHE A 277 -1.42 -15.31 -10.68
N PRO A 278 -1.12 -14.36 -9.77
CA PRO A 278 0.14 -14.31 -9.00
C PRO A 278 0.43 -15.58 -8.19
N GLU A 279 1.70 -15.99 -8.06
CA GLU A 279 2.08 -17.22 -7.31
C GLU A 279 1.94 -17.12 -5.78
N GLN A 280 1.76 -15.91 -5.24
CA GLN A 280 1.66 -15.66 -3.80
C GLN A 280 0.41 -14.82 -3.52
N PHE A 281 -0.21 -15.06 -2.36
CA PHE A 281 -1.29 -14.22 -1.85
C PHE A 281 -0.71 -13.07 -1.04
N ASP A 282 -1.08 -11.84 -1.38
CA ASP A 282 -0.81 -10.63 -0.60
C ASP A 282 -2.10 -10.15 0.09
N PRO A 283 -2.26 -10.39 1.41
CA PRO A 283 -3.45 -9.98 2.14
C PRO A 283 -3.69 -8.48 2.21
N GLU A 284 -2.73 -7.61 1.86
CA GLU A 284 -2.94 -6.15 1.86
C GLU A 284 -3.47 -5.62 0.52
N ILE A 285 -3.23 -6.34 -0.57
CA ILE A 285 -3.66 -5.95 -1.93
C ILE A 285 -4.85 -6.78 -2.40
N GLN A 286 -4.82 -8.08 -2.15
CA GLN A 286 -5.84 -9.01 -2.62
C GLN A 286 -6.96 -9.16 -1.58
N THR A 287 -8.12 -9.57 -2.06
CA THR A 287 -9.37 -9.65 -1.32
C THR A 287 -9.94 -11.06 -1.42
N ASN A 288 -11.05 -11.32 -0.72
CA ASN A 288 -11.80 -12.56 -0.90
C ASN A 288 -12.33 -12.73 -2.36
N GLU A 289 -12.55 -11.64 -3.10
CA GLU A 289 -13.01 -11.69 -4.50
C GLU A 289 -11.95 -12.30 -5.45
N ASP A 290 -10.66 -12.06 -5.19
CA ASP A 290 -9.55 -12.64 -5.96
C ASP A 290 -9.47 -14.17 -5.78
N ILE A 291 -9.76 -14.65 -4.57
CA ILE A 291 -9.84 -16.09 -4.25
C ILE A 291 -11.05 -16.71 -4.96
N GLU A 292 -12.21 -16.06 -4.93
CA GLU A 292 -13.41 -16.51 -5.64
C GLU A 292 -13.21 -16.54 -7.16
N ALA A 293 -12.49 -15.58 -7.73
CA ALA A 293 -12.10 -15.56 -9.15
C ALA A 293 -11.18 -16.73 -9.50
N LEU A 294 -10.17 -17.01 -8.66
CA LEU A 294 -9.28 -18.16 -8.83
C LEU A 294 -10.03 -19.49 -8.71
N GLU A 295 -10.95 -19.63 -7.73
CA GLU A 295 -11.83 -20.79 -7.61
C GLU A 295 -12.72 -20.97 -8.85
N ALA A 296 -13.26 -19.89 -9.41
CA ALA A 296 -14.11 -19.92 -10.60
C ALA A 296 -13.32 -20.37 -11.84
N GLU A 297 -12.09 -19.89 -11.98
CA GLU A 297 -11.20 -20.28 -13.08
C GLU A 297 -10.74 -21.75 -12.96
N VAL A 298 -10.41 -22.21 -11.74
CA VAL A 298 -10.18 -23.64 -11.44
C VAL A 298 -11.38 -24.48 -11.90
N LYS A 299 -12.61 -24.12 -11.48
CA LYS A 299 -13.85 -24.83 -11.85
C LYS A 299 -14.09 -24.80 -13.37
N ARG A 300 -13.70 -23.72 -14.06
CA ARG A 300 -13.77 -23.61 -15.53
C ARG A 300 -12.77 -24.53 -16.22
N LEU A 301 -11.52 -24.56 -15.76
CA LEU A 301 -10.46 -25.39 -16.32
C LEU A 301 -10.67 -26.88 -16.05
N ASP A 302 -11.12 -27.28 -14.85
CA ASP A 302 -11.50 -28.67 -14.56
C ASP A 302 -12.61 -29.17 -15.51
N ARG A 303 -13.62 -28.33 -15.78
CA ARG A 303 -14.67 -28.64 -16.76
C ARG A 303 -14.08 -28.80 -18.17
N CYS A 304 -13.27 -27.84 -18.61
CA CYS A 304 -12.61 -27.90 -19.92
C CYS A 304 -11.71 -29.15 -20.06
N LEU A 305 -11.04 -29.57 -18.97
CA LEU A 305 -10.17 -30.75 -18.93
C LEU A 305 -10.96 -32.03 -19.19
N GLU A 306 -12.11 -32.22 -18.54
CA GLU A 306 -12.92 -33.43 -18.71
C GLU A 306 -13.62 -33.44 -20.08
N GLU A 307 -14.18 -32.30 -20.53
CA GLU A 307 -14.84 -32.19 -21.83
C GLU A 307 -13.88 -32.41 -23.02
N ARG A 308 -12.63 -31.91 -22.91
CA ARG A 308 -11.59 -32.00 -23.95
C ARG A 308 -10.61 -33.16 -23.72
N ARG A 309 -10.87 -34.00 -22.70
CA ARG A 309 -10.01 -35.12 -22.23
C ARG A 309 -9.49 -36.03 -23.35
N ALA A 310 -10.33 -36.36 -24.33
CA ALA A 310 -9.94 -37.21 -25.45
C ALA A 310 -8.88 -36.55 -26.36
N ILE A 311 -8.96 -35.24 -26.55
CA ILE A 311 -7.98 -34.45 -27.34
C ILE A 311 -6.65 -34.43 -26.59
N TYR A 312 -6.65 -34.06 -25.31
CA TYR A 312 -5.45 -34.01 -24.48
C TYR A 312 -4.77 -35.38 -24.34
N ALA A 313 -5.54 -36.47 -24.16
CA ALA A 313 -5.00 -37.82 -24.13
C ALA A 313 -4.30 -38.23 -25.44
N ASN A 314 -4.91 -37.90 -26.59
CA ASN A 314 -4.32 -38.18 -27.90
C ASN A 314 -3.07 -37.33 -28.17
N ILE A 315 -3.06 -36.05 -27.76
CA ILE A 315 -1.88 -35.18 -27.83
C ILE A 315 -0.75 -35.67 -26.92
N ASN A 316 -1.03 -36.04 -25.67
CA ASN A 316 -0.03 -36.59 -24.74
C ASN A 316 0.60 -37.89 -25.27
N ARG A 317 -0.23 -38.76 -25.87
CA ARG A 317 0.22 -39.97 -26.55
C ARG A 317 1.07 -39.65 -27.78
N TRP A 318 0.69 -38.65 -28.58
CA TRP A 318 1.45 -38.19 -29.74
C TRP A 318 2.81 -37.61 -29.32
N LYS A 319 2.84 -36.67 -28.35
CA LYS A 319 4.07 -36.10 -27.76
C LYS A 319 5.00 -37.19 -27.24
N SER A 320 4.47 -38.23 -26.59
CA SER A 320 5.26 -39.36 -26.08
C SER A 320 5.91 -40.18 -27.20
N LEU A 321 5.14 -40.54 -28.24
CA LEU A 321 5.67 -41.25 -29.42
C LEU A 321 6.66 -40.38 -30.21
N TRP A 322 6.43 -39.07 -30.27
CA TRP A 322 7.31 -38.12 -30.95
C TRP A 322 8.65 -38.00 -30.22
N LYS A 323 8.63 -37.86 -28.89
CA LYS A 323 9.83 -37.90 -28.06
C LYS A 323 10.61 -39.20 -28.26
N GLU A 324 9.94 -40.35 -28.27
CA GLU A 324 10.59 -41.65 -28.52
C GLU A 324 11.27 -41.68 -29.91
N LYS A 325 10.62 -41.12 -30.94
CA LYS A 325 11.21 -40.97 -32.28
C LYS A 325 12.43 -40.04 -32.29
N CYS A 326 12.36 -38.87 -31.65
CA CYS A 326 13.49 -37.95 -31.54
C CYS A 326 14.68 -38.59 -30.79
N GLU A 327 14.42 -39.31 -29.68
CA GLU A 327 15.45 -40.05 -28.94
C GLU A 327 16.10 -41.15 -29.80
N PHE A 328 15.33 -41.86 -30.62
CA PHE A 328 15.87 -42.85 -31.55
C PHE A 328 16.79 -42.21 -32.61
N GLU A 329 16.38 -41.07 -33.18
CA GLU A 329 17.21 -40.33 -34.13
C GLU A 329 18.49 -39.81 -33.46
N GLU A 330 18.39 -39.23 -32.26
CA GLU A 330 19.53 -38.71 -31.51
C GLU A 330 20.54 -39.80 -31.14
N LYS A 331 20.09 -40.89 -30.52
CA LYS A 331 20.94 -42.04 -30.14
C LYS A 331 21.66 -42.62 -31.37
N SER A 332 20.98 -42.72 -32.51
CA SER A 332 21.60 -43.15 -33.78
C SER A 332 22.61 -42.17 -34.37
N SER A 333 22.51 -40.88 -34.01
CA SER A 333 23.41 -39.82 -34.50
C SER A 333 24.67 -39.63 -33.65
N VAL A 334 24.60 -40.03 -32.37
CA VAL A 334 25.69 -39.95 -31.40
C VAL A 334 26.49 -41.26 -31.38
N ASP A 335 25.83 -42.41 -31.21
CA ASP A 335 26.51 -43.71 -31.15
C ASP A 335 26.56 -44.37 -32.54
N ARG A 336 27.75 -44.36 -33.15
CA ARG A 336 28.03 -45.04 -34.43
C ARG A 336 27.80 -46.56 -34.37
N ASN A 337 27.81 -47.15 -33.17
CA ASN A 337 27.55 -48.57 -32.92
C ASN A 337 26.10 -48.86 -32.49
N PHE A 338 25.21 -47.86 -32.43
CA PHE A 338 23.82 -48.00 -31.98
C PHE A 338 23.05 -49.11 -32.72
N TYR A 339 23.34 -49.26 -34.02
CA TYR A 339 22.74 -50.28 -34.88
C TYR A 339 23.55 -51.59 -34.99
N ASN A 340 24.56 -51.82 -34.14
CA ASN A 340 25.28 -53.09 -34.09
C ASN A 340 24.44 -54.18 -33.40
N ASN A 341 24.28 -55.33 -34.07
CA ASN A 341 23.39 -56.40 -33.62
C ASN A 341 23.99 -57.29 -32.51
N ARG A 342 24.27 -56.73 -31.33
CA ARG A 342 24.59 -57.50 -30.12
C ARG A 342 23.30 -58.04 -29.51
N GLY A 343 23.26 -59.34 -29.22
CA GLY A 343 22.16 -59.98 -28.47
C GLY A 343 20.75 -59.91 -29.08
N GLY A 344 20.60 -59.55 -30.37
CA GLY A 344 19.29 -59.38 -31.01
C GLY A 344 18.59 -58.03 -30.72
N GLN A 345 19.21 -57.16 -29.92
CA GLN A 345 18.63 -55.88 -29.49
C GLN A 345 18.30 -54.95 -30.66
N LEU A 346 19.08 -55.02 -31.76
CA LEU A 346 18.81 -54.29 -33.01
C LEU A 346 17.40 -54.57 -33.56
N GLN A 347 16.95 -55.83 -33.56
CA GLN A 347 15.64 -56.18 -34.11
C GLN A 347 14.50 -55.63 -33.24
N VAL A 348 14.70 -55.56 -31.93
CA VAL A 348 13.76 -54.94 -30.99
C VAL A 348 13.66 -53.44 -31.25
N ILE A 349 14.80 -52.75 -31.36
CA ILE A 349 14.88 -51.31 -31.67
C ILE A 349 14.22 -50.99 -33.01
N LEU A 350 14.58 -51.69 -34.09
CA LEU A 350 14.01 -51.44 -35.43
C LEU A 350 12.50 -51.75 -35.49
N LYS A 351 12.03 -52.82 -34.82
CA LYS A 351 10.60 -53.13 -34.73
C LYS A 351 9.85 -52.04 -33.96
N ARG A 352 10.44 -51.49 -32.90
CA ARG A 352 9.84 -50.39 -32.15
C ARG A 352 9.84 -49.07 -32.92
N GLN A 353 10.94 -48.73 -33.62
CA GLN A 353 10.99 -47.59 -34.54
C GLN A 353 9.87 -47.68 -35.60
N GLN A 354 9.70 -48.85 -36.24
CA GLN A 354 8.63 -49.07 -37.21
C GLN A 354 7.21 -48.96 -36.59
N GLU A 355 7.04 -49.40 -35.34
CA GLU A 355 5.77 -49.27 -34.61
C GLU A 355 5.46 -47.79 -34.30
N VAL A 356 6.45 -47.02 -33.85
CA VAL A 356 6.33 -45.57 -33.58
C VAL A 356 6.02 -44.81 -34.87
N ASP A 357 6.75 -45.04 -35.95
CA ASP A 357 6.52 -44.41 -37.26
C ASP A 357 5.14 -44.74 -37.84
N ARG A 358 4.61 -45.95 -37.61
CA ARG A 358 3.24 -46.31 -38.02
C ARG A 358 2.18 -45.72 -37.08
N SER A 359 2.52 -45.52 -35.81
CA SER A 359 1.59 -45.02 -34.80
C SER A 359 1.41 -43.50 -34.85
N LEU A 360 2.45 -42.72 -35.17
CA LEU A 360 2.40 -41.26 -35.21
C LEU A 360 1.29 -40.71 -36.15
N PRO A 361 1.20 -41.09 -37.45
CA PRO A 361 0.12 -40.65 -38.35
C PRO A 361 -1.25 -41.28 -38.04
N ARG A 362 -1.29 -42.29 -37.16
CA ARG A 362 -2.54 -42.84 -36.65
C ARG A 362 -3.04 -41.96 -35.49
N VAL A 363 -2.18 -41.66 -34.51
CA VAL A 363 -2.56 -40.82 -33.36
C VAL A 363 -2.86 -39.39 -33.80
N GLN A 364 -2.17 -38.85 -34.81
CA GLN A 364 -2.51 -37.55 -35.42
C GLN A 364 -3.97 -37.52 -35.93
N ARG A 365 -4.43 -38.56 -36.65
CA ARG A 365 -5.84 -38.67 -37.05
C ARG A 365 -6.78 -38.92 -35.88
N GLU A 366 -6.32 -39.58 -34.81
CA GLU A 366 -7.09 -39.72 -33.57
C GLU A 366 -7.26 -38.34 -32.87
N VAL A 367 -6.29 -37.42 -32.96
CA VAL A 367 -6.42 -36.00 -32.54
C VAL A 367 -7.43 -35.25 -33.42
N GLU A 368 -7.29 -35.29 -34.75
CA GLU A 368 -8.19 -34.62 -35.70
C GLU A 368 -9.65 -35.05 -35.52
N ASN A 369 -9.90 -36.35 -35.33
CA ASN A 369 -11.22 -36.91 -35.08
C ASN A 369 -11.79 -36.45 -33.73
N ALA A 370 -10.98 -36.44 -32.66
CA ALA A 370 -11.41 -35.97 -31.35
C ALA A 370 -11.74 -34.47 -31.36
N LEU A 371 -10.95 -33.65 -32.05
CA LEU A 371 -11.21 -32.22 -32.24
C LEU A 371 -12.47 -31.98 -33.07
N SER A 372 -12.70 -32.77 -34.12
CA SER A 372 -13.92 -32.69 -34.95
C SER A 372 -15.17 -33.08 -34.16
N ALA A 373 -15.09 -34.11 -33.32
CA ALA A 373 -16.19 -34.52 -32.44
C ALA A 373 -16.50 -33.45 -31.38
N TYR A 374 -15.49 -32.80 -30.80
CA TYR A 374 -15.67 -31.72 -29.83
C TYR A 374 -16.28 -30.47 -30.47
N ARG A 375 -15.82 -30.06 -31.66
CA ARG A 375 -16.38 -28.93 -32.42
C ARG A 375 -17.85 -29.13 -32.81
N LEU A 376 -18.31 -30.38 -32.93
CA LEU A 376 -19.70 -30.70 -33.21
C LEU A 376 -20.61 -30.50 -31.98
N THR A 377 -20.09 -30.73 -30.77
CA THR A 377 -20.82 -30.53 -29.51
C THR A 377 -20.70 -29.11 -28.97
N HIS A 378 -19.62 -28.40 -29.27
CA HIS A 378 -19.32 -27.03 -28.82
C HIS A 378 -19.02 -26.12 -30.04
N PRO A 379 -20.05 -25.72 -30.81
CA PRO A 379 -19.87 -24.88 -31.99
C PRO A 379 -19.41 -23.47 -31.60
N GLY A 380 -18.30 -23.01 -32.19
CA GLY A 380 -17.73 -21.68 -31.93
C GLY A 380 -16.66 -21.64 -30.84
N GLU A 381 -16.43 -22.73 -30.09
CA GLU A 381 -15.31 -22.83 -29.17
C GLU A 381 -14.03 -23.30 -29.87
N GLU A 382 -12.95 -22.53 -29.70
CA GLU A 382 -11.62 -22.94 -30.15
C GLU A 382 -10.90 -23.72 -29.04
N VAL A 383 -10.36 -24.88 -29.42
CA VAL A 383 -9.41 -25.62 -28.59
C VAL A 383 -8.02 -25.20 -29.03
N LEU A 384 -7.28 -24.59 -28.10
CA LEU A 384 -5.89 -24.21 -28.28
C LEU A 384 -4.99 -25.09 -27.40
N ILE A 385 -3.75 -25.27 -27.84
CA ILE A 385 -2.67 -25.98 -27.17
C ILE A 385 -1.43 -25.11 -27.36
N ASP A 386 -0.94 -24.54 -26.26
CA ASP A 386 0.21 -23.62 -26.25
C ASP A 386 -0.01 -22.44 -27.24
N GLY A 387 -1.27 -21.98 -27.37
CA GLY A 387 -1.70 -20.86 -28.22
C GLY A 387 -2.07 -21.19 -29.68
N VAL A 388 -1.91 -22.44 -30.13
CA VAL A 388 -2.24 -22.88 -31.51
C VAL A 388 -3.21 -24.05 -31.55
N SER A 389 -3.83 -24.36 -32.70
CA SER A 389 -4.77 -25.49 -32.77
C SER A 389 -4.07 -26.85 -32.59
N PRO A 390 -4.73 -27.90 -32.05
CA PRO A 390 -4.09 -29.22 -31.82
C PRO A 390 -3.44 -29.85 -33.06
N THR A 391 -3.98 -29.62 -34.26
CA THR A 391 -3.41 -30.11 -35.52
C THR A 391 -2.17 -29.30 -35.90
N GLU A 392 -2.25 -27.97 -35.80
CA GLU A 392 -1.14 -27.06 -36.08
C GLU A 392 0.02 -27.22 -35.10
N TYR A 393 -0.28 -27.48 -33.81
CA TYR A 393 0.73 -27.83 -32.80
C TYR A 393 1.59 -29.02 -33.26
N VAL A 394 0.94 -30.08 -33.78
CA VAL A 394 1.59 -31.29 -34.27
C VAL A 394 2.46 -30.98 -35.49
N GLU A 395 1.93 -30.24 -36.46
CA GLU A 395 2.66 -29.85 -37.69
C GLU A 395 3.86 -28.95 -37.38
N MET A 396 3.67 -27.93 -36.54
CA MET A 396 4.73 -27.04 -36.04
C MET A 396 5.83 -27.83 -35.33
N THR A 397 5.48 -28.76 -34.44
CA THR A 397 6.46 -29.59 -33.72
C THR A 397 7.27 -30.48 -34.68
N ILE A 398 6.65 -31.03 -35.73
CA ILE A 398 7.33 -31.83 -36.77
C ILE A 398 8.30 -30.95 -37.58
N GLU A 399 7.85 -29.78 -38.00
CA GLU A 399 8.62 -28.88 -38.86
C GLU A 399 9.76 -28.19 -38.09
N GLN A 400 9.58 -27.83 -36.82
CA GLN A 400 10.66 -27.35 -35.94
C GLN A 400 11.79 -28.39 -35.81
N HIS A 401 11.48 -29.66 -35.55
CA HIS A 401 12.50 -30.73 -35.47
C HIS A 401 13.22 -30.95 -36.81
N ARG A 402 12.50 -30.80 -37.93
CA ARG A 402 13.08 -30.89 -39.27
C ARG A 402 14.05 -29.73 -39.54
N GLN A 403 13.65 -28.50 -39.23
CA GLN A 403 14.49 -27.30 -39.38
C GLN A 403 15.74 -27.40 -38.49
N GLU A 404 15.60 -27.85 -37.25
CA GLU A 404 16.71 -28.10 -36.34
C GLU A 404 17.70 -29.17 -36.89
N LYS A 405 17.18 -30.25 -37.46
CA LYS A 405 17.97 -31.30 -38.10
C LYS A 405 18.74 -30.79 -39.32
N ASP A 406 18.12 -29.94 -40.14
CA ASP A 406 18.76 -29.33 -41.31
C ASP A 406 19.74 -28.22 -40.91
N ARG A 407 19.49 -27.45 -39.85
CA ARG A 407 20.44 -26.52 -39.22
C ARG A 407 21.71 -27.25 -38.75
N ARG A 408 21.56 -28.32 -37.94
CA ARG A 408 22.69 -29.17 -37.48
C ARG A 408 23.49 -29.78 -38.63
N ARG A 409 22.83 -30.09 -39.77
CA ARG A 409 23.52 -30.56 -40.99
C ARG A 409 24.32 -29.44 -41.66
N MET A 410 23.74 -28.25 -41.79
CA MET A 410 24.41 -27.08 -42.37
C MET A 410 25.62 -26.64 -41.53
N GLU A 411 25.49 -26.61 -40.20
CA GLU A 411 26.60 -26.33 -39.28
C GLU A 411 27.74 -27.35 -39.41
N LYS A 412 27.43 -28.65 -39.47
CA LYS A 412 28.45 -29.69 -39.72
C LYS A 412 29.13 -29.53 -41.08
N ILE A 413 28.43 -29.05 -42.10
CA ILE A 413 29.01 -28.76 -43.42
C ILE A 413 29.88 -27.50 -43.37
N ALA A 414 29.44 -26.45 -42.65
CA ALA A 414 30.19 -25.21 -42.46
C ALA A 414 31.48 -25.46 -41.65
N ALA A 415 31.39 -26.10 -40.50
CA ALA A 415 32.56 -26.49 -39.70
C ALA A 415 33.55 -27.36 -40.47
N LYS A 416 33.06 -28.28 -41.33
CA LYS A 416 33.93 -29.08 -42.22
C LYS A 416 34.57 -28.25 -43.34
N ARG A 417 33.96 -27.16 -43.79
CA ARG A 417 34.55 -26.20 -44.74
C ARG A 417 35.58 -25.30 -44.06
N GLU A 418 35.31 -24.83 -42.84
CA GLU A 418 36.23 -23.99 -42.06
C GLU A 418 37.45 -24.78 -41.53
N MET A 419 37.27 -26.05 -41.12
CA MET A 419 38.37 -26.99 -40.83
C MET A 419 39.14 -27.44 -42.09
N SER A 420 38.80 -26.92 -43.27
CA SER A 420 39.54 -27.14 -44.51
C SER A 420 40.13 -25.82 -45.06
N PRO A 421 41.00 -25.12 -44.31
CA PRO A 421 41.67 -23.94 -44.83
C PRO A 421 42.69 -24.33 -45.89
N GLY A 422 42.36 -24.03 -47.15
CA GLY A 422 43.34 -23.74 -48.20
C GLY A 422 44.36 -24.83 -48.56
N TYR A 423 43.91 -25.97 -49.11
CA TYR A 423 44.73 -26.68 -50.10
C TYR A 423 43.96 -26.91 -51.40
N LEU A 424 44.35 -26.12 -52.41
CA LEU A 424 43.99 -26.33 -53.81
C LEU A 424 44.44 -27.75 -54.23
N SER A 425 43.53 -28.56 -54.76
CA SER A 425 43.86 -29.90 -55.25
C SER A 425 43.59 -30.00 -56.76
N PRO A 426 44.65 -29.96 -57.61
CA PRO A 426 44.51 -30.22 -59.03
C PRO A 426 44.68 -31.72 -59.35
N GLN A 427 43.65 -32.24 -60.03
CA GLN A 427 43.72 -33.29 -61.03
C GLN A 427 43.86 -34.77 -60.64
N LYS A 428 43.27 -35.58 -61.52
CA LYS A 428 43.17 -37.04 -61.49
C LYS A 428 44.38 -37.65 -62.20
N SER A 429 44.86 -38.79 -61.74
CA SER A 429 45.61 -39.72 -62.59
C SER A 429 44.90 -41.07 -62.65
N LYS A 430 44.88 -41.69 -63.84
CA LYS A 430 44.48 -43.08 -64.06
C LYS A 430 45.76 -43.88 -64.26
N SER A 431 45.81 -45.12 -63.77
CA SER A 431 46.70 -46.12 -64.36
C SER A 431 46.11 -47.52 -64.22
N THR A 432 46.55 -48.41 -65.11
CA THR A 432 45.96 -49.71 -65.42
C THR A 432 47.05 -50.76 -65.57
N THR A 433 46.87 -51.96 -65.02
CA THR A 433 47.58 -53.15 -65.54
C THR A 433 46.71 -54.40 -65.40
N ARG A 434 46.63 -55.18 -66.48
CA ARG A 434 46.11 -56.56 -66.52
C ARG A 434 47.29 -57.55 -66.54
N LEU A 435 47.10 -58.79 -66.09
CA LEU A 435 47.72 -59.97 -66.72
C LEU A 435 46.99 -61.28 -66.34
N ASN A 436 47.19 -62.33 -67.15
CA ASN A 436 46.29 -63.48 -67.32
C ASN A 436 46.64 -64.72 -66.47
N ARG A 437 45.65 -65.60 -66.21
CA ARG A 437 45.68 -67.05 -66.60
C ARG A 437 44.28 -67.70 -66.52
N MET A 438 44.02 -68.72 -67.34
CA MET A 438 42.75 -69.48 -67.38
C MET A 438 42.85 -70.86 -66.68
N THR A 439 41.79 -71.25 -65.94
CA THR A 439 41.07 -72.57 -65.82
C THR A 439 41.86 -73.92 -65.70
N PRO A 440 41.29 -75.08 -65.25
CA PRO A 440 39.86 -75.43 -65.10
C PRO A 440 39.56 -76.21 -63.75
N PRO A 441 38.65 -77.23 -63.58
CA PRO A 441 37.64 -77.15 -62.50
C PRO A 441 37.35 -78.42 -61.64
N THR A 442 36.88 -78.27 -60.39
CA THR A 442 35.92 -79.24 -59.77
C THR A 442 35.25 -78.71 -58.47
N SER A 443 34.12 -79.33 -58.13
CA SER A 443 33.32 -79.20 -56.87
C SER A 443 34.10 -79.68 -55.61
N PRO A 444 33.58 -79.58 -54.35
CA PRO A 444 32.28 -79.07 -53.88
C PRO A 444 32.33 -78.20 -52.59
N LEU A 445 31.14 -77.97 -51.98
CA LEU A 445 30.84 -77.69 -50.56
C LEU A 445 30.66 -76.23 -50.07
N MET A 446 29.49 -76.04 -49.45
CA MET A 446 29.21 -75.30 -48.20
C MET A 446 29.92 -73.95 -47.96
N ALA A 447 29.16 -72.85 -47.96
CA ALA A 447 28.70 -72.20 -46.72
C ALA A 447 28.18 -70.75 -46.94
N HIS A 448 27.13 -70.41 -46.20
CA HIS A 448 26.88 -69.11 -45.57
C HIS A 448 27.16 -67.76 -46.29
N ARG A 449 26.04 -67.08 -46.58
CA ARG A 449 25.59 -65.83 -45.88
C ARG A 449 26.10 -64.46 -46.40
N ALA A 450 25.21 -63.47 -46.24
CA ALA A 450 25.33 -62.04 -46.59
C ALA A 450 25.29 -61.74 -48.10
N ARG A 451 24.22 -61.13 -48.63
CA ARG A 451 23.87 -59.70 -48.57
C ARG A 451 24.94 -58.78 -49.16
N ASN A 452 24.58 -58.08 -50.24
CA ASN A 452 24.36 -56.64 -50.17
C ASN A 452 23.47 -56.11 -51.31
N MET A 453 22.56 -55.20 -50.94
CA MET A 453 22.38 -53.82 -51.45
C MET A 453 22.70 -53.58 -52.94
N SER A 454 21.89 -52.87 -53.73
CA SER A 454 21.20 -51.57 -53.51
C SER A 454 20.42 -51.26 -54.81
N GLU A 455 19.61 -50.21 -54.99
CA GLU A 455 18.76 -49.34 -54.15
C GLU A 455 17.89 -48.56 -55.16
N SER A 456 16.61 -48.31 -54.86
CA SER A 456 15.59 -48.11 -55.92
C SER A 456 15.12 -46.67 -56.15
N SER A 457 15.17 -46.27 -57.42
CA SER A 457 14.16 -45.52 -58.19
C SER A 457 13.44 -44.31 -57.60
N LEU A 458 13.57 -43.18 -58.33
CA LEU A 458 12.68 -42.02 -58.21
C LEU A 458 11.46 -42.10 -59.14
N ARG A 459 10.28 -41.92 -58.53
CA ARG A 459 9.08 -41.21 -59.05
C ARG A 459 8.31 -41.75 -60.28
N LYS A 460 6.97 -41.81 -60.07
CA LYS A 460 5.87 -41.10 -60.79
C LYS A 460 4.81 -41.93 -61.57
N ILE A 461 3.54 -41.54 -61.30
CA ILE A 461 2.33 -41.50 -62.18
C ILE A 461 1.26 -42.61 -62.07
N ALA A 462 0.09 -42.15 -61.58
CA ALA A 462 -1.32 -42.42 -61.92
C ALA A 462 -1.94 -43.84 -61.99
N THR A 463 -3.10 -43.94 -61.32
CA THR A 463 -4.22 -44.85 -61.63
C THR A 463 -5.09 -44.31 -62.77
N PRO A 464 -5.90 -45.16 -63.41
CA PRO A 464 -7.35 -44.86 -63.43
C PRO A 464 -8.26 -46.08 -63.16
N VAL A 465 -9.57 -45.84 -63.22
CA VAL A 465 -10.69 -46.63 -62.68
C VAL A 465 -11.40 -47.51 -63.73
N ALA A 466 -11.86 -48.71 -63.33
CA ALA A 466 -13.10 -49.40 -63.80
C ALA A 466 -13.27 -50.69 -62.95
N SER A 467 -14.24 -50.80 -62.04
CA SER A 467 -15.68 -51.11 -62.21
C SER A 467 -16.02 -52.63 -62.21
N PRO A 468 -17.19 -53.07 -61.67
CA PRO A 468 -17.40 -54.44 -61.18
C PRO A 468 -18.43 -55.26 -61.99
N LEU A 469 -18.51 -56.59 -61.78
CA LEU A 469 -19.79 -57.31 -61.56
C LEU A 469 -19.64 -58.81 -61.19
N ALA A 470 -20.75 -59.35 -60.64
CA ALA A 470 -21.24 -60.74 -60.71
C ALA A 470 -20.57 -61.87 -59.87
N SER A 471 -21.32 -62.32 -58.86
CA SER A 471 -21.37 -63.71 -58.32
C SER A 471 -22.20 -64.62 -59.31
N PRO A 472 -22.57 -65.92 -59.06
CA PRO A 472 -23.18 -66.45 -57.81
C PRO A 472 -23.02 -67.98 -57.48
N VAL A 473 -23.74 -68.41 -56.43
CA VAL A 473 -24.22 -69.78 -56.08
C VAL A 473 -23.23 -70.78 -55.42
N GLY A 474 -23.67 -71.40 -54.30
CA GLY A 474 -23.10 -72.66 -53.82
C GLY A 474 -23.31 -73.00 -52.34
N SER A 475 -24.46 -73.54 -51.96
CA SER A 475 -24.71 -74.28 -50.70
C SER A 475 -25.49 -75.56 -51.04
N PRO A 476 -25.82 -76.50 -50.12
CA PRO A 476 -25.30 -76.80 -48.77
C PRO A 476 -24.93 -78.30 -48.59
N ARG A 477 -24.42 -78.74 -47.40
CA ARG A 477 -25.04 -79.83 -46.59
C ARG A 477 -24.31 -80.23 -45.29
N ILE A 478 -25.16 -80.64 -44.35
CA ILE A 478 -24.93 -81.22 -43.02
C ILE A 478 -24.40 -82.68 -43.09
N ARG A 479 -23.52 -83.12 -42.16
CA ARG A 479 -23.70 -84.37 -41.36
C ARG A 479 -22.62 -84.68 -40.29
N ARG A 480 -23.13 -84.91 -39.06
CA ARG A 480 -22.78 -85.95 -38.06
C ARG A 480 -21.41 -85.98 -37.34
N SER A 481 -21.51 -85.89 -36.01
CA SER A 481 -20.64 -86.40 -34.93
C SER A 481 -20.44 -87.94 -34.99
N PRO A 482 -19.52 -88.59 -34.21
CA PRO A 482 -19.76 -88.78 -32.75
C PRO A 482 -18.53 -89.05 -31.82
N ARG A 483 -18.85 -89.28 -30.53
CA ARG A 483 -18.13 -90.04 -29.46
C ARG A 483 -17.00 -89.39 -28.63
N SER A 484 -17.29 -89.31 -27.31
CA SER A 484 -16.35 -89.45 -26.17
C SER A 484 -16.04 -90.96 -25.93
N PRO A 485 -14.99 -91.37 -25.19
CA PRO A 485 -15.08 -91.53 -23.72
C PRO A 485 -13.78 -91.25 -22.90
N PHE A 486 -13.93 -91.33 -21.56
CA PHE A 486 -12.96 -91.63 -20.48
C PHE A 486 -12.54 -90.54 -19.45
N SER A 487 -12.88 -90.84 -18.19
CA SER A 487 -12.29 -90.35 -16.91
C SER A 487 -11.45 -91.48 -16.27
N PRO A 488 -10.57 -91.22 -15.27
CA PRO A 488 -10.90 -91.44 -13.82
C PRO A 488 -10.22 -90.42 -12.83
N ILE A 489 -10.79 -90.00 -11.67
CA ILE A 489 -10.81 -90.62 -10.29
C ILE A 489 -9.38 -90.74 -9.66
N HIS A 490 -9.00 -90.25 -8.45
CA HIS A 490 -9.72 -89.65 -7.28
C HIS A 490 -8.78 -88.88 -6.27
N ASN A 491 -9.37 -88.13 -5.31
CA ASN A 491 -9.02 -87.84 -3.88
C ASN A 491 -7.55 -87.77 -3.37
N ARG A 492 -7.16 -86.84 -2.46
CA ARG A 492 -7.50 -86.88 -1.01
C ARG A 492 -7.12 -85.61 -0.20
N THR A 493 -7.82 -85.36 0.90
CA THR A 493 -7.55 -84.33 1.93
C THR A 493 -6.89 -84.91 3.20
N PHE A 494 -6.01 -84.17 3.90
CA PHE A 494 -6.17 -83.75 5.33
C PHE A 494 -4.88 -83.37 6.14
N ARG A 495 -5.07 -82.37 7.02
CA ARG A 495 -4.57 -82.19 8.43
C ARG A 495 -3.16 -81.64 8.77
N LYS A 496 -3.21 -80.53 9.56
CA LYS A 496 -2.47 -80.20 10.83
C LYS A 496 -0.93 -79.99 10.74
N SER A 497 -0.25 -79.20 11.59
CA SER A 497 -0.61 -78.19 12.63
C SER A 497 0.70 -77.44 13.03
N SER A 498 0.71 -76.21 13.54
CA SER A 498 0.56 -75.88 14.99
C SER A 498 1.29 -74.57 15.34
N LYS A 499 1.07 -74.06 16.57
CA LYS A 499 1.80 -73.02 17.34
C LYS A 499 1.34 -71.56 17.24
N SER A 500 0.50 -71.19 18.21
CA SER A 500 0.59 -69.89 18.93
C SER A 500 1.49 -70.07 20.17
N PRO A 501 1.87 -68.98 20.87
CA PRO A 501 1.13 -68.67 22.11
C PRO A 501 0.91 -67.17 22.42
N LYS A 502 -0.27 -66.86 22.98
CA LYS A 502 -0.58 -66.11 24.23
C LYS A 502 0.31 -64.90 24.61
N MET A 503 -0.22 -63.72 25.01
CA MET A 503 -1.11 -63.49 26.15
C MET A 503 -1.89 -62.15 26.09
N SER A 504 -2.96 -62.06 26.89
CA SER A 504 -3.79 -60.87 27.24
C SER A 504 -3.42 -60.39 28.68
N PRO A 505 -4.11 -59.45 29.39
CA PRO A 505 -5.35 -58.70 29.05
C PRO A 505 -5.45 -57.22 29.53
N ALA A 506 -6.65 -56.64 29.32
CA ALA A 506 -7.32 -55.58 30.11
C ALA A 506 -6.73 -54.14 30.08
N SER A 507 -7.51 -53.11 29.76
CA SER A 507 -8.61 -52.65 30.63
C SER A 507 -9.91 -52.30 29.89
N VAL A 508 -10.99 -52.13 30.66
CA VAL A 508 -12.38 -52.05 30.22
C VAL A 508 -13.05 -50.83 30.87
N ARG A 509 -13.78 -50.01 30.10
CA ARG A 509 -15.20 -49.65 30.31
C ARG A 509 -15.67 -48.50 29.40
N LYS A 510 -16.77 -48.78 28.69
CA LYS A 510 -18.05 -48.04 28.60
C LYS A 510 -17.97 -46.51 28.42
N GLY A 511 -18.59 -45.89 27.41
CA GLY A 511 -19.99 -46.06 26.99
C GLY A 511 -20.90 -45.28 27.95
N ILE A 512 -21.86 -44.45 27.51
CA ILE A 512 -22.94 -44.80 26.57
C ILE A 512 -23.73 -43.55 26.12
N HIS A 513 -24.17 -43.56 24.86
CA HIS A 513 -25.31 -42.84 24.22
C HIS A 513 -25.36 -41.30 24.17
N GLY A 514 -25.69 -40.79 22.98
CA GLY A 514 -26.05 -39.38 22.75
C GLY A 514 -27.56 -39.18 22.64
N VAL A 515 -27.97 -37.92 22.46
CA VAL A 515 -29.37 -37.50 22.26
C VAL A 515 -29.45 -36.42 21.16
N ARG A 516 -30.28 -36.64 20.15
CA ARG A 516 -30.77 -35.59 19.25
C ARG A 516 -31.73 -34.66 20.01
N ARG A 517 -31.71 -33.33 19.75
CA ARG A 517 -32.87 -32.57 19.21
C ARG A 517 -32.67 -31.05 19.12
N ASN A 518 -33.17 -30.52 18.01
CA ASN A 518 -33.95 -29.29 17.81
C ASN A 518 -33.48 -27.91 18.31
N ILE A 519 -33.23 -27.07 17.29
CA ILE A 519 -33.66 -25.68 17.13
C ILE A 519 -34.93 -25.31 17.93
N PRO A 520 -34.98 -24.09 18.47
CA PRO A 520 -36.12 -23.22 18.21
C PRO A 520 -35.72 -21.87 17.58
N PHE A 521 -36.57 -21.36 16.70
CA PHE A 521 -36.54 -19.96 16.25
C PHE A 521 -36.83 -19.01 17.42
N LYS A 522 -36.18 -17.85 17.41
CA LYS A 522 -36.80 -16.57 17.74
C LYS A 522 -36.09 -15.44 17.00
#